data_AF-A0A522DAT0-F1
#
_entry.id   AF-A0A522DAT0-F1
#
_cell.length_a   1.000
_cell.length_b   1.000
_cell.length_c   1.000
_cell.angle_alpha   90.00
_cell.angle_beta   90.00
_cell.angle_gamma   90.00
#
_symmetry.space_group_name_H-M   'P 1'
#
loop_
_entity.id
_entity.type
_entity.pdbx_description
1 polymer ?
#
loop_
_entity_poly.entity_id
_entity_poly.type
_entity_poly.pdbx_seq_one_letter_code
_entity_poly.pdbx_strand_id
1 'polypeptide(L)'
;MGIKKFNPVTKTLRYKTVLTKDEITAEEPYGPLTVGKKEFAGRGHKGQISVRRRGGGHKQRYRIIDFKRDKFGIEGKVSTVEYDPNRSAFIALITYKDGEKRYIIAPESLKVDDVIVSGENAEFKTGNTLPLKNIPPGTNIYNIELHRGKGGQIARSAGTTAQITAKEGEYCLIKMPSGELRKIHKECYATIGEVGNKDHINVTIGKAGRSRWLNRRPKVRGVAMNPIDHPLGGGEGKSSGGRHPVSPTGQPSKGYKTRKKKKYSNTMIIKRRK
;
A
#
# COMPACT_ATOMS: atom_id res chain seq x y z
N MET A 1 -2.68 -15.09 10.75
CA MET A 1 -1.24 -15.18 10.39
C MET A 1 -0.38 -15.22 11.63
N GLY A 2 0.82 -15.79 11.51
CA GLY A 2 1.78 -15.88 12.60
C GLY A 2 3.02 -15.01 12.36
N ILE A 3 3.61 -14.52 13.44
CA ILE A 3 4.95 -13.92 13.40
C ILE A 3 5.93 -14.95 13.92
N LYS A 4 6.83 -15.41 13.04
CA LYS A 4 7.95 -16.26 13.44
C LYS A 4 9.03 -15.43 14.10
N LYS A 5 9.26 -15.69 15.39
CA LYS A 5 10.45 -15.26 16.15
C LYS A 5 11.56 -16.30 15.98
N PHE A 6 12.81 -15.87 16.14
CA PHE A 6 13.98 -16.75 16.04
C PHE A 6 14.68 -16.83 17.39
N ASN A 7 15.31 -17.98 17.66
CA ASN A 7 16.19 -18.10 18.81
C ASN A 7 17.37 -17.11 18.67
N PRO A 8 17.81 -16.46 19.77
CA PRO A 8 18.80 -15.39 19.73
C PRO A 8 20.24 -15.88 19.55
N VAL A 9 20.47 -16.77 18.58
CA VAL A 9 21.78 -17.38 18.28
C VAL A 9 22.80 -16.34 17.79
N THR A 10 22.33 -15.30 17.09
CA THR A 10 23.18 -14.16 16.71
C THR A 10 22.58 -12.85 17.22
N LYS A 11 23.43 -11.83 17.40
CA LYS A 11 23.01 -10.47 17.81
C LYS A 11 21.89 -9.91 16.93
N THR A 12 21.89 -10.26 15.64
CA THR A 12 20.86 -9.81 14.68
C THR A 12 19.58 -10.63 14.72
N LEU A 13 19.65 -11.93 15.02
CA LEU A 13 18.47 -12.81 15.06
C LEU A 13 17.58 -12.53 16.27
N ARG A 14 18.16 -12.08 17.39
CA ARG A 14 17.45 -11.73 18.63
C ARG A 14 16.20 -10.87 18.41
N TYR A 15 16.26 -9.90 17.50
CA TYR A 15 15.17 -8.97 17.22
C TYR A 15 14.50 -9.19 15.86
N LYS A 16 15.01 -10.12 15.05
CA LYS A 16 14.45 -10.37 13.72
C LYS A 16 13.12 -11.11 13.89
N THR A 17 12.09 -10.61 13.23
CA THR A 17 10.85 -11.37 13.04
C THR A 17 10.51 -11.47 11.56
N VAL A 18 9.79 -12.52 11.19
CA VAL A 18 9.35 -12.79 9.82
C VAL A 18 7.91 -13.28 9.86
N LEU A 19 7.13 -12.98 8.82
CA LEU A 19 5.79 -13.53 8.67
C LEU A 19 5.87 -15.03 8.39
N THR A 20 4.97 -15.81 9.00
CA THR A 20 4.71 -17.15 8.52
C THR A 20 4.09 -17.08 7.11
N LYS A 21 4.34 -18.09 6.29
CA LYS A 21 3.90 -18.13 4.89
C LYS A 21 2.64 -19.00 4.70
N ASP A 22 1.85 -19.17 5.76
CA ASP A 22 0.80 -20.20 5.81
C ASP A 22 -0.30 -19.98 4.76
N GLU A 23 -0.54 -18.73 4.35
CA GLU A 23 -1.51 -18.36 3.31
C GLU A 23 -0.96 -18.49 1.88
N ILE A 24 0.36 -18.60 1.71
CA ILE A 24 0.98 -18.67 0.39
C ILE A 24 0.90 -20.12 -0.09
N THR A 25 0.18 -20.31 -1.20
CA THR A 25 -0.08 -21.63 -1.79
C THR A 25 0.79 -21.92 -3.01
N ALA A 26 1.40 -20.90 -3.60
CA ALA A 26 2.35 -21.04 -4.69
C ALA A 26 3.59 -20.16 -4.48
N GLU A 27 4.76 -20.72 -4.77
CA GLU A 27 6.03 -19.98 -4.68
C GLU A 27 6.38 -19.28 -6.00
N GLU A 28 6.00 -19.87 -7.13
CA GLU A 28 6.29 -19.34 -8.45
C GLU A 28 5.13 -18.51 -9.01
N PRO A 29 5.42 -17.40 -9.72
CA PRO A 29 4.38 -16.58 -10.32
C PRO A 29 3.94 -17.12 -11.69
N TYR A 30 2.72 -16.77 -12.08
CA TYR A 30 2.21 -17.01 -13.42
C TYR A 30 2.96 -16.17 -14.47
N GLY A 31 3.84 -16.82 -15.24
CA GLY A 31 4.76 -16.23 -16.19
C GLY A 31 4.16 -15.11 -17.07
N PRO A 32 3.01 -15.33 -17.75
CA PRO A 32 2.41 -14.33 -18.64
C PRO A 32 2.02 -13.00 -17.97
N LEU A 33 1.75 -12.98 -16.67
CA LEU A 33 1.40 -11.76 -15.92
C LEU A 33 2.60 -11.12 -15.21
N THR A 34 3.83 -11.51 -15.59
CA THR A 34 5.06 -10.99 -15.00
C THR A 34 5.91 -10.23 -16.01
N VAL A 35 6.19 -8.96 -15.73
CA VAL A 35 7.01 -8.09 -16.57
C VAL A 35 8.30 -7.67 -15.87
N GLY A 36 9.32 -7.31 -16.66
CA GLY A 36 10.56 -6.76 -16.12
C GLY A 36 10.30 -5.42 -15.42
N LYS A 37 10.83 -5.27 -14.19
CA LYS A 37 10.74 -4.00 -13.45
C LYS A 37 12.07 -3.27 -13.51
N LYS A 38 12.08 -2.10 -14.15
CA LYS A 38 13.24 -1.20 -14.15
C LYS A 38 13.34 -0.47 -12.80
N GLU A 39 14.52 -0.50 -12.19
CA GLU A 39 14.81 0.21 -10.94
C GLU A 39 15.58 1.49 -11.24
N PHE A 40 15.09 2.63 -10.75
CA PHE A 40 15.69 3.95 -11.01
C PHE A 40 16.58 4.47 -9.86
N ALA A 41 16.63 3.75 -8.73
CA ALA A 41 17.41 4.12 -7.55
C ALA A 41 17.12 5.55 -7.02
N GLY A 42 15.91 6.06 -7.25
CA GLY A 42 15.49 7.40 -6.84
C GLY A 42 15.96 8.55 -7.74
N ARG A 43 16.49 8.24 -8.92
CA ARG A 43 16.86 9.22 -9.95
C ARG A 43 15.65 9.60 -10.81
N GLY A 44 15.55 10.87 -11.18
CA GLY A 44 14.55 11.37 -12.12
C GLY A 44 14.97 11.18 -13.58
N HIS A 45 14.14 11.66 -14.52
CA HIS A 45 14.40 11.54 -15.97
C HIS A 45 15.75 12.13 -16.42
N LYS A 46 16.22 13.21 -15.78
CA LYS A 46 17.54 13.83 -16.03
C LYS A 46 18.72 13.10 -15.34
N GLY A 47 18.50 11.93 -14.74
CA GLY A 47 19.53 11.18 -14.01
C GLY A 47 19.89 11.74 -12.62
N GLN A 48 19.38 12.92 -12.24
CA GLN A 48 19.59 13.55 -10.93
C GLN A 48 18.81 12.83 -9.82
N ILE A 49 19.35 12.82 -8.60
CA ILE A 49 18.67 12.22 -7.44
C ILE A 49 17.49 13.09 -7.01
N SER A 50 16.26 12.62 -7.26
CA SER A 50 15.03 13.29 -6.79
C SER A 50 14.54 12.71 -5.46
N VAL A 51 14.73 11.41 -5.26
CA VAL A 51 14.41 10.72 -4.00
C VAL A 51 15.68 10.11 -3.44
N ARG A 52 16.23 10.73 -2.40
CA ARG A 52 17.44 10.24 -1.73
C ARG A 52 17.19 8.88 -1.08
N ARG A 53 18.30 8.15 -0.88
CA ARG A 53 18.38 6.93 -0.05
C ARG A 53 17.64 5.71 -0.63
N ARG A 54 17.54 5.65 -1.96
CA ARG A 54 17.08 4.49 -2.73
C ARG A 54 18.24 3.90 -3.55
N GLY A 55 18.15 2.63 -3.89
CA GLY A 55 19.15 1.88 -4.68
C GLY A 55 19.70 0.63 -3.97
N GLY A 56 20.09 -0.36 -4.78
CA GLY A 56 20.82 -1.57 -4.33
C GLY A 56 19.97 -2.62 -3.63
N GLY A 57 18.66 -2.66 -3.90
CA GLY A 57 17.78 -3.75 -3.46
C GLY A 57 17.85 -4.98 -4.36
N HIS A 58 17.21 -6.07 -3.93
CA HIS A 58 17.10 -7.28 -4.74
C HIS A 58 16.33 -7.02 -6.03
N LYS A 59 16.72 -7.67 -7.15
CA LYS A 59 16.00 -7.57 -8.42
C LYS A 59 14.58 -8.12 -8.26
N GLN A 60 13.60 -7.45 -8.85
CA GLN A 60 12.19 -7.82 -8.75
C GLN A 60 11.57 -7.88 -10.15
N ARG A 61 10.57 -8.75 -10.33
CA ARG A 61 9.64 -8.68 -11.46
C ARG A 61 8.37 -7.99 -11.00
N TYR A 62 7.74 -7.22 -11.88
CA TYR A 62 6.45 -6.61 -11.60
C TYR A 62 5.34 -7.60 -12.00
N ARG A 63 4.39 -7.82 -11.09
CA ARG A 63 3.17 -8.57 -11.39
C ARG A 63 2.07 -7.60 -11.77
N ILE A 64 1.43 -7.85 -12.91
CA ILE A 64 0.32 -7.06 -13.42
C ILE A 64 -0.90 -7.34 -12.56
N ILE A 65 -1.37 -6.32 -11.83
CA ILE A 65 -2.54 -6.42 -10.95
C ILE A 65 -3.72 -5.74 -11.61
N ASP A 66 -4.85 -6.43 -11.58
CA ASP A 66 -6.13 -5.86 -11.94
C ASP A 66 -6.67 -4.99 -10.80
N PHE A 67 -6.49 -3.68 -10.95
CA PHE A 67 -7.09 -2.69 -10.07
C PHE A 67 -8.48 -2.26 -10.51
N LYS A 68 -8.88 -2.53 -11.77
CA LYS A 68 -10.14 -2.05 -12.35
C LYS A 68 -11.30 -2.98 -12.05
N ARG A 69 -11.05 -4.29 -12.04
CA ARG A 69 -12.09 -5.33 -11.84
C ARG A 69 -13.23 -5.16 -12.84
N ASP A 70 -12.88 -4.91 -14.10
CA ASP A 70 -13.80 -4.55 -15.20
C ASP A 70 -14.49 -5.76 -15.87
N LYS A 71 -14.19 -6.99 -15.42
CA LYS A 71 -14.93 -8.20 -15.81
C LYS A 71 -16.23 -8.33 -15.03
N PHE A 72 -17.26 -7.60 -15.46
CA PHE A 72 -18.56 -7.61 -14.80
C PHE A 72 -19.35 -8.87 -15.11
N GLY A 73 -19.93 -9.49 -14.07
CA GLY A 73 -20.79 -10.68 -14.19
C GLY A 73 -20.06 -12.01 -14.46
N ILE A 74 -18.74 -11.97 -14.68
CA ILE A 74 -17.94 -13.17 -14.92
C ILE A 74 -17.35 -13.66 -13.61
N GLU A 75 -17.74 -14.86 -13.22
CA GLU A 75 -17.16 -15.54 -12.06
C GLU A 75 -15.68 -15.88 -12.28
N GLY A 76 -14.89 -15.60 -11.25
CA GLY A 76 -13.49 -15.98 -11.18
C GLY A 76 -13.24 -16.86 -9.96
N LYS A 77 -12.54 -17.97 -10.17
CA LYS A 77 -12.11 -18.89 -9.10
C LYS A 77 -10.69 -18.55 -8.67
N VAL A 78 -10.47 -18.47 -7.36
CA VAL A 78 -9.14 -18.28 -6.79
C VAL A 78 -8.30 -19.53 -7.02
N SER A 79 -7.25 -19.40 -7.83
CA SER A 79 -6.36 -20.52 -8.17
C SER A 79 -5.21 -20.64 -7.18
N THR A 80 -4.55 -19.52 -6.86
CA THR A 80 -3.41 -19.48 -5.95
C THR A 80 -3.38 -18.16 -5.19
N VAL A 81 -2.72 -18.18 -4.04
CA VAL A 81 -2.36 -17.01 -3.23
C VAL A 81 -0.84 -16.96 -3.16
N GLU A 82 -0.27 -15.83 -3.55
CA GLU A 82 1.16 -15.68 -3.79
C GLU A 82 1.76 -14.48 -3.05
N TYR A 83 3.06 -14.58 -2.80
CA TYR A 83 3.86 -13.47 -2.30
C TYR A 83 4.20 -12.46 -3.41
N ASP A 84 3.98 -11.16 -3.15
CA ASP A 84 4.45 -10.09 -4.04
C ASP A 84 5.55 -9.18 -3.45
N PRO A 85 6.76 -9.08 -4.05
CA PRO A 85 7.85 -8.26 -3.53
C PRO A 85 7.68 -6.75 -3.82
N ASN A 86 6.72 -6.36 -4.66
CA ASN A 86 6.45 -4.98 -5.04
C ASN A 86 5.45 -4.26 -4.12
N ARG A 87 4.76 -4.99 -3.25
CA ARG A 87 3.76 -4.45 -2.31
C ARG A 87 3.79 -5.20 -1.00
N SER A 88 3.04 -4.70 -0.02
CA SER A 88 2.92 -5.33 1.30
C SER A 88 1.89 -6.46 1.31
N ALA A 89 0.79 -6.31 0.59
CA ALA A 89 -0.28 -7.30 0.52
C ALA A 89 0.11 -8.53 -0.31
N PHE A 90 -0.47 -9.68 0.03
CA PHE A 90 -0.46 -10.84 -0.86
C PHE A 90 -1.37 -10.60 -2.06
N ILE A 91 -1.20 -11.43 -3.08
CA ILE A 91 -2.01 -11.39 -4.29
C ILE A 91 -2.65 -12.74 -4.52
N ALA A 92 -3.82 -12.74 -5.15
CA ALA A 92 -4.50 -13.94 -5.55
C ALA A 92 -4.54 -14.01 -7.08
N LEU A 93 -4.17 -15.16 -7.65
CA LEU A 93 -4.38 -15.46 -9.06
C LEU A 93 -5.82 -15.92 -9.23
N ILE A 94 -6.56 -15.23 -10.08
CA ILE A 94 -7.96 -15.53 -10.38
C ILE A 94 -8.01 -16.10 -11.78
N THR A 95 -8.62 -17.28 -11.93
CA THR A 95 -8.96 -17.86 -13.23
C THR A 95 -10.45 -17.63 -13.48
N TYR A 96 -10.78 -16.82 -14.47
CA TYR A 96 -12.14 -16.52 -14.86
C TYR A 96 -12.73 -17.66 -15.70
N LYS A 97 -14.07 -17.78 -15.72
CA LYS A 97 -14.78 -18.77 -16.56
C LYS A 97 -14.48 -18.64 -18.04
N ASP A 98 -14.09 -17.44 -18.51
CA ASP A 98 -13.68 -17.19 -19.90
C ASP A 98 -12.22 -17.60 -20.20
N GLY A 99 -11.52 -18.19 -19.23
CA GLY A 99 -10.15 -18.69 -19.36
C GLY A 99 -9.06 -17.65 -19.11
N GLU A 100 -9.40 -16.36 -18.98
CA GLU A 100 -8.41 -15.34 -18.64
C GLU A 100 -7.98 -15.47 -17.18
N LYS A 101 -6.71 -15.17 -16.93
CA LYS A 101 -6.16 -15.11 -15.58
C LYS A 101 -5.75 -13.69 -15.24
N ARG A 102 -6.06 -13.24 -14.03
CA ARG A 102 -5.62 -11.93 -13.52
C ARG A 102 -5.22 -12.04 -12.07
N TYR A 103 -4.24 -11.23 -11.67
CA TYR A 103 -3.93 -11.06 -10.26
C TYR A 103 -4.77 -9.96 -9.65
N ILE A 104 -5.26 -10.20 -8.44
CA ILE A 104 -5.86 -9.19 -7.57
C ILE A 104 -5.10 -9.07 -6.26
N ILE A 105 -5.35 -8.01 -5.49
CA ILE A 105 -4.93 -7.98 -4.09
C ILE A 105 -5.78 -8.98 -3.31
N ALA A 106 -5.13 -9.84 -2.52
CA ALA A 106 -5.83 -10.81 -1.70
C ALA A 106 -6.49 -10.11 -0.48
N PRO A 107 -7.81 -10.27 -0.28
CA PRO A 107 -8.44 -9.94 1.00
C PRO A 107 -8.07 -10.98 2.07
N GLU A 108 -8.16 -10.58 3.34
CA GLU A 108 -7.76 -11.42 4.50
C GLU A 108 -8.46 -12.79 4.53
N SER A 109 -9.74 -12.86 4.19
CA SER A 109 -10.53 -14.10 4.32
C SER A 109 -10.56 -14.97 3.06
N LEU A 110 -9.77 -14.65 2.03
CA LEU A 110 -9.83 -15.33 0.74
C LEU A 110 -9.01 -16.62 0.74
N LYS A 111 -9.64 -17.73 0.39
CA LYS A 111 -9.00 -19.05 0.26
C LYS A 111 -8.91 -19.45 -1.21
N VAL A 112 -8.07 -20.45 -1.47
CA VAL A 112 -8.06 -21.15 -2.77
C VAL A 112 -9.43 -21.78 -2.98
N ASP A 113 -9.87 -21.83 -4.23
CA ASP A 113 -11.18 -22.30 -4.69
C ASP A 113 -12.38 -21.38 -4.41
N ASP A 114 -12.21 -20.28 -3.67
CA ASP A 114 -13.26 -19.29 -3.51
C ASP A 114 -13.66 -18.68 -4.87
N VAL A 115 -14.96 -18.46 -5.04
CA VAL A 115 -15.51 -17.76 -6.21
C VAL A 115 -15.73 -16.30 -5.87
N ILE A 116 -15.23 -15.43 -6.74
CA ILE A 116 -15.41 -13.98 -6.68
C ILE A 116 -16.05 -13.46 -7.96
N VAL A 117 -16.87 -12.42 -7.82
CA VAL A 117 -17.57 -11.76 -8.91
C VAL A 117 -17.39 -10.25 -8.78
N SER A 118 -17.32 -9.57 -9.91
CA SER A 118 -17.36 -8.10 -9.96
C SER A 118 -18.61 -7.68 -10.72
N GLY A 119 -19.25 -6.58 -10.31
CA GLY A 119 -20.41 -6.03 -11.01
C GLY A 119 -21.45 -5.44 -10.07
N GLU A 120 -22.46 -4.81 -10.66
CA GLU A 120 -23.53 -4.18 -9.88
C GLU A 120 -24.41 -5.21 -9.14
N ASN A 121 -24.65 -6.34 -9.78
CA ASN A 121 -25.48 -7.44 -9.26
C ASN A 121 -24.67 -8.50 -8.50
N ALA A 122 -23.40 -8.23 -8.18
CA ALA A 122 -22.59 -9.19 -7.44
C ALA A 122 -23.13 -9.34 -6.01
N GLU A 123 -23.06 -10.56 -5.47
CA GLU A 123 -23.48 -10.83 -4.09
C GLU A 123 -22.61 -10.05 -3.09
N PHE A 124 -23.21 -9.66 -1.96
CA PHE A 124 -22.50 -9.05 -0.84
C PHE A 124 -21.62 -10.09 -0.12
N LYS A 125 -20.45 -10.37 -0.70
CA LYS A 125 -19.46 -11.34 -0.20
C LYS A 125 -18.06 -10.72 -0.20
N THR A 126 -17.22 -11.11 0.76
CA THR A 126 -15.81 -10.69 0.80
C THR A 126 -15.08 -11.07 -0.50
N GLY A 127 -14.31 -10.14 -1.06
CA GLY A 127 -13.62 -10.33 -2.34
C GLY A 127 -14.42 -9.94 -3.58
N ASN A 128 -15.75 -9.80 -3.46
CA ASN A 128 -16.58 -9.25 -4.54
C ASN A 128 -16.40 -7.73 -4.65
N THR A 129 -16.47 -7.23 -5.88
CA THR A 129 -16.31 -5.81 -6.19
C THR A 129 -17.64 -5.26 -6.69
N LEU A 130 -18.15 -4.23 -6.00
CA LEU A 130 -19.43 -3.57 -6.29
C LEU A 130 -19.23 -2.05 -6.39
N PRO A 131 -20.14 -1.34 -7.07
CA PRO A 131 -20.19 0.11 -6.97
C PRO A 131 -20.62 0.53 -5.55
N LEU A 132 -20.08 1.64 -5.05
CA LEU A 132 -20.36 2.15 -3.70
C LEU A 132 -21.86 2.38 -3.43
N LYS A 133 -22.66 2.67 -4.46
CA LYS A 133 -24.13 2.79 -4.36
C LYS A 133 -24.78 1.51 -3.82
N ASN A 134 -24.25 0.32 -4.14
CA ASN A 134 -24.86 -0.96 -3.80
C ASN A 134 -24.33 -1.53 -2.47
N ILE A 135 -23.19 -1.05 -1.98
CA ILE A 135 -22.58 -1.55 -0.74
C ILE A 135 -23.24 -0.88 0.48
N PRO A 136 -23.80 -1.62 1.46
CA PRO A 136 -24.42 -1.03 2.65
C PRO A 136 -23.46 -0.12 3.45
N PRO A 137 -23.96 0.96 4.09
CA PRO A 137 -23.14 1.75 5.02
C PRO A 137 -22.72 0.88 6.22
N GLY A 138 -21.61 1.24 6.86
CA GLY A 138 -20.99 0.49 7.96
C GLY A 138 -20.04 -0.62 7.51
N THR A 139 -20.02 -0.97 6.23
CA THR A 139 -19.20 -2.06 5.70
C THR A 139 -17.74 -1.67 5.51
N ASN A 140 -16.86 -2.66 5.73
CA ASN A 140 -15.43 -2.54 5.47
C ASN A 140 -15.15 -2.86 4.00
N ILE A 141 -14.41 -1.96 3.36
CA ILE A 141 -14.09 -2.00 1.94
C ILE A 141 -12.62 -1.64 1.70
N TYR A 142 -12.07 -2.15 0.61
CA TYR A 142 -10.70 -1.89 0.19
C TYR A 142 -10.61 -1.74 -1.33
N ASN A 143 -9.42 -1.37 -1.81
CA ASN A 143 -9.14 -1.15 -3.23
C ASN A 143 -10.14 -0.19 -3.90
N ILE A 144 -10.44 0.93 -3.25
CA ILE A 144 -11.50 1.86 -3.65
C ILE A 144 -11.03 2.78 -4.78
N GLU A 145 -11.85 2.98 -5.79
CA GLU A 145 -11.64 3.98 -6.83
C GLU A 145 -11.85 5.41 -6.28
N LEU A 146 -10.92 6.34 -6.54
CA LEU A 146 -11.17 7.76 -6.23
C LEU A 146 -12.00 8.44 -7.32
N HIS A 147 -11.85 7.96 -8.56
CA HIS A 147 -12.56 8.42 -9.73
C HIS A 147 -13.06 7.21 -10.51
N ARG A 148 -14.29 7.31 -11.02
CA ARG A 148 -14.97 6.29 -11.81
C ARG A 148 -14.05 5.71 -12.90
N GLY A 149 -13.86 4.40 -12.92
CA GLY A 149 -13.12 3.67 -13.96
C GLY A 149 -11.60 3.86 -13.96
N LYS A 150 -11.04 4.57 -12.98
CA LYS A 150 -9.58 4.73 -12.83
C LYS A 150 -8.93 3.61 -12.02
N GLY A 151 -9.70 2.60 -11.61
CA GLY A 151 -9.25 1.49 -10.78
C GLY A 151 -8.98 1.89 -9.34
N GLY A 152 -8.82 0.87 -8.50
CA GLY A 152 -8.59 1.02 -7.08
C GLY A 152 -7.30 1.80 -6.77
N GLN A 153 -7.44 2.86 -5.97
CA GLN A 153 -6.36 3.77 -5.61
C GLN A 153 -6.14 3.84 -4.09
N ILE A 154 -7.19 3.60 -3.31
CA ILE A 154 -7.24 3.78 -1.86
C ILE A 154 -7.32 2.40 -1.16
N ALA A 155 -6.74 2.30 0.04
CA ALA A 155 -6.75 1.09 0.87
C ALA A 155 -6.24 -0.16 0.11
N ARG A 156 -4.95 -0.12 -0.28
CA ARG A 156 -4.28 -1.19 -1.05
C ARG A 156 -3.10 -1.84 -0.31
N SER A 157 -2.72 -1.29 0.84
CA SER A 157 -1.63 -1.83 1.64
C SER A 157 -2.14 -2.96 2.52
N ALA A 158 -1.26 -3.90 2.86
CA ALA A 158 -1.52 -4.95 3.82
C ALA A 158 -2.24 -4.42 5.09
N GLY A 159 -3.31 -5.10 5.49
CA GLY A 159 -4.13 -4.76 6.65
C GLY A 159 -4.90 -3.43 6.58
N THR A 160 -4.90 -2.73 5.44
CA THR A 160 -5.68 -1.49 5.32
C THR A 160 -7.12 -1.77 4.92
N THR A 161 -8.02 -0.98 5.50
CA THR A 161 -9.46 -1.00 5.23
C THR A 161 -9.99 0.43 5.32
N ALA A 162 -11.09 0.69 4.63
CA ALA A 162 -11.88 1.89 4.74
C ALA A 162 -13.33 1.51 5.01
N GLN A 163 -14.11 2.44 5.54
CA GLN A 163 -15.50 2.16 5.90
C GLN A 163 -16.44 3.16 5.27
N ILE A 164 -17.55 2.69 4.71
CA ILE A 164 -18.64 3.56 4.24
C ILE A 164 -19.36 4.09 5.47
N THR A 165 -19.36 5.40 5.70
CA THR A 165 -20.03 6.02 6.84
C THR A 165 -21.47 6.38 6.51
N ALA A 166 -21.69 7.01 5.35
CA ALA A 166 -23.01 7.46 4.93
C ALA A 166 -23.07 7.53 3.39
N LYS A 167 -24.28 7.61 2.84
CA LYS A 167 -24.55 7.87 1.43
C LYS A 167 -25.39 9.13 1.33
N GLU A 168 -24.89 10.13 0.62
CA GLU A 168 -25.50 11.46 0.47
C GLU A 168 -25.60 11.80 -1.02
N GLY A 169 -26.79 11.66 -1.61
CA GLY A 169 -27.03 11.97 -3.03
C GLY A 169 -26.06 11.24 -3.95
N GLU A 170 -25.27 12.00 -4.73
CA GLU A 170 -24.29 11.46 -5.68
C GLU A 170 -22.98 10.95 -5.05
N TYR A 171 -22.78 11.17 -3.75
CA TYR A 171 -21.52 10.84 -3.07
C TYR A 171 -21.73 9.90 -1.88
N CYS A 172 -20.76 9.02 -1.66
CA CYS A 172 -20.62 8.23 -0.45
C CYS A 172 -19.53 8.85 0.43
N LEU A 173 -19.82 8.98 1.72
CA LEU A 173 -18.85 9.40 2.71
C LEU A 173 -18.04 8.19 3.18
N ILE A 174 -16.74 8.22 2.95
CA ILE A 174 -15.83 7.13 3.30
C ILE A 174 -14.82 7.60 4.34
N LYS A 175 -14.69 6.80 5.40
CA LYS A 175 -13.64 6.88 6.40
C LYS A 175 -12.41 6.15 5.88
N MET A 176 -11.38 6.94 5.58
CA MET A 176 -10.10 6.47 5.07
C MET A 176 -9.30 5.72 6.14
N PRO A 177 -8.31 4.89 5.76
CA PRO A 177 -7.38 4.27 6.71
C PRO A 177 -6.62 5.30 7.58
N SER A 178 -6.47 6.53 7.10
CA SER A 178 -5.86 7.64 7.83
C SER A 178 -6.77 8.31 8.86
N GLY A 179 -8.05 7.93 8.92
CA GLY A 179 -9.08 8.61 9.71
C GLY A 179 -9.66 9.88 9.06
N GLU A 180 -9.23 10.24 7.84
CA GLU A 180 -9.86 11.29 7.03
C GLU A 180 -11.26 10.85 6.57
N LEU A 181 -12.25 11.74 6.63
CA LEU A 181 -13.57 11.53 6.03
C LEU A 181 -13.64 12.27 4.69
N ARG A 182 -13.93 11.54 3.61
CA ARG A 182 -13.96 12.08 2.25
C ARG A 182 -15.16 11.57 1.47
N LYS A 183 -15.74 12.46 0.65
CA LYS A 183 -16.76 12.17 -0.37
C LYS A 183 -16.14 11.50 -1.59
N ILE A 184 -16.69 10.37 -2.02
CA ILE A 184 -16.35 9.65 -3.25
C ILE A 184 -17.65 9.42 -4.03
N HIS A 185 -17.60 9.50 -5.36
CA HIS A 185 -18.79 9.32 -6.19
C HIS A 185 -19.41 7.93 -6.00
N LYS A 186 -20.74 7.81 -5.96
CA LYS A 186 -21.46 6.56 -5.67
C LYS A 186 -21.21 5.43 -6.70
N GLU A 187 -20.85 5.79 -7.92
CA GLU A 187 -20.53 4.84 -9.01
C GLU A 187 -19.08 4.33 -8.99
N CYS A 188 -18.21 4.88 -8.14
CA CYS A 188 -16.88 4.32 -7.96
C CYS A 188 -16.98 2.88 -7.43
N TYR A 189 -16.08 2.01 -7.87
CA TYR A 189 -16.04 0.63 -7.39
C TYR A 189 -15.20 0.48 -6.11
N ALA A 190 -15.56 -0.49 -5.29
CA ALA A 190 -14.79 -0.93 -4.14
C ALA A 190 -14.96 -2.44 -3.94
N THR A 191 -13.96 -3.07 -3.33
CA THR A 191 -14.02 -4.50 -3.00
C THR A 191 -14.39 -4.67 -1.54
N ILE A 192 -15.32 -5.58 -1.24
CA ILE A 192 -15.78 -5.83 0.13
C ILE A 192 -14.70 -6.58 0.90
N GLY A 193 -14.46 -6.13 2.14
CA GLY A 193 -13.54 -6.73 3.09
C GLY A 193 -12.34 -5.83 3.40
N GLU A 194 -11.25 -6.47 3.78
CA GLU A 194 -10.01 -5.81 4.19
C GLU A 194 -8.84 -6.45 3.46
N VAL A 195 -7.79 -5.67 3.19
CA VAL A 195 -6.58 -6.22 2.58
C VAL A 195 -5.92 -7.20 3.54
N GLY A 196 -5.53 -8.36 3.02
CA GLY A 196 -4.84 -9.39 3.80
C GLY A 196 -3.47 -8.96 4.34
N ASN A 197 -2.76 -9.89 4.98
CA ASN A 197 -1.42 -9.68 5.53
C ASN A 197 -1.35 -8.63 6.66
N LYS A 198 -2.35 -8.60 7.55
CA LYS A 198 -2.43 -7.62 8.66
C LYS A 198 -1.17 -7.56 9.53
N ASP A 199 -0.53 -8.69 9.79
CA ASP A 199 0.67 -8.77 10.63
C ASP A 199 1.93 -8.16 10.02
N HIS A 200 1.87 -7.68 8.77
CA HIS A 200 2.99 -7.00 8.11
C HIS A 200 3.58 -5.86 8.94
N ILE A 201 2.75 -5.13 9.70
CA ILE A 201 3.19 -4.01 10.54
C ILE A 201 4.05 -4.46 11.74
N ASN A 202 3.84 -5.68 12.23
CA ASN A 202 4.50 -6.22 13.42
C ASN A 202 5.89 -6.83 13.09
N VAL A 203 6.29 -6.82 11.82
CA VAL A 203 7.56 -7.38 11.35
C VAL A 203 8.73 -6.45 11.69
N THR A 204 9.70 -6.97 12.44
CA THR A 204 10.93 -6.28 12.78
C THR A 204 12.08 -6.73 11.86
N ILE A 205 12.71 -5.75 11.22
CA ILE A 205 13.76 -5.97 10.21
C ILE A 205 15.03 -6.61 10.83
N GLY A 206 15.34 -6.29 12.09
CA GLY A 206 16.40 -6.91 12.90
C GLY A 206 17.84 -6.51 12.55
N LYS A 207 18.16 -6.25 11.26
CA LYS A 207 19.50 -5.84 10.82
C LYS A 207 19.51 -4.83 9.69
N ALA A 208 20.57 -4.01 9.63
CA ALA A 208 20.77 -3.01 8.57
C ALA A 208 20.77 -3.64 7.15
N GLY A 209 21.38 -4.82 6.99
CA GLY A 209 21.44 -5.52 5.71
C GLY A 209 20.06 -5.83 5.11
N ARG A 210 19.06 -6.14 5.94
CA ARG A 210 17.69 -6.39 5.44
C ARG A 210 17.02 -5.11 4.93
N SER A 211 17.37 -3.94 5.50
CA SER A 211 16.96 -2.65 4.93
C SER A 211 17.55 -2.42 3.54
N ARG A 212 18.82 -2.81 3.33
CA ARG A 212 19.48 -2.74 2.02
C ARG A 212 18.78 -3.61 0.98
N TRP A 213 18.43 -4.85 1.34
CA TRP A 213 17.66 -5.76 0.47
C TRP A 213 16.32 -5.16 0.02
N LEU A 214 15.67 -4.36 0.88
CA LEU A 214 14.43 -3.63 0.61
C LEU A 214 14.62 -2.34 -0.19
N ASN A 215 15.76 -2.14 -0.85
CA ASN A 215 16.07 -0.96 -1.66
C ASN A 215 16.07 0.35 -0.82
N ARG A 216 16.51 0.28 0.44
CA ARG A 216 16.62 1.42 1.36
C ARG A 216 18.08 1.60 1.78
N ARG A 217 18.70 2.69 1.35
CA ARG A 217 20.06 3.08 1.75
C ARG A 217 20.06 3.82 3.09
N PRO A 218 21.21 3.91 3.79
CA PRO A 218 21.31 4.60 5.07
C PRO A 218 20.80 6.05 5.03
N LYS A 219 20.19 6.48 6.13
CA LYS A 219 19.73 7.85 6.35
C LYS A 219 20.67 8.58 7.31
N VAL A 220 21.48 9.49 6.79
CA VAL A 220 22.28 10.41 7.60
C VAL A 220 21.40 11.52 8.17
N ARG A 221 21.60 11.87 9.45
CA ARG A 221 20.88 12.94 10.17
C ARG A 221 21.46 14.31 9.76
N GLY A 222 20.62 15.34 9.72
CA GLY A 222 21.07 16.70 9.36
C GLY A 222 22.10 17.29 10.32
N VAL A 223 21.95 17.01 11.62
CA VAL A 223 22.90 17.42 12.69
C VAL A 223 24.29 16.76 12.60
N ALA A 224 24.46 15.77 11.72
CA ALA A 224 25.74 15.10 11.49
C ALA A 224 26.40 15.56 10.17
N MET A 225 25.95 16.69 9.63
CA MET A 225 26.42 17.26 8.37
C MET A 225 27.04 18.64 8.62
N ASN A 226 27.68 19.20 7.60
CA ASN A 226 28.21 20.56 7.63
C ASN A 226 27.09 21.59 7.32
N PRO A 227 27.29 22.87 7.65
CA PRO A 227 26.30 23.93 7.37
C PRO A 227 25.88 24.04 5.90
N ILE A 228 26.79 23.73 4.97
CA ILE A 228 26.53 23.75 3.52
C ILE A 228 25.55 22.65 3.08
N ASP A 229 25.56 21.49 3.75
CA ASP A 229 24.78 20.31 3.36
C ASP A 229 23.37 20.32 3.94
N HIS A 230 23.22 20.90 5.13
CA HIS A 230 21.96 20.93 5.85
C HIS A 230 21.85 22.18 6.72
N PRO A 231 20.68 22.83 6.78
CA PRO A 231 20.45 23.96 7.69
C PRO A 231 20.53 23.66 9.20
N LEU A 232 20.82 22.41 9.59
CA LEU A 232 20.98 21.95 10.97
C LEU A 232 22.40 21.43 11.22
N GLY A 233 23.29 21.55 10.22
CA GLY A 233 24.66 21.08 10.28
C GLY A 233 25.60 22.09 10.93
N GLY A 234 26.76 21.61 11.36
CA GLY A 234 27.79 22.40 12.05
C GLY A 234 27.62 22.50 13.57
N GLY A 235 28.45 23.39 14.15
CA GLY A 235 28.68 23.51 15.59
C GLY A 235 29.83 22.62 16.07
N GLU A 236 30.49 23.03 17.15
CA GLU A 236 31.52 22.22 17.80
C GLU A 236 30.88 21.06 18.57
N GLY A 237 31.42 19.85 18.40
CA GLY A 237 30.88 18.66 19.04
C GLY A 237 29.45 18.31 18.59
N LYS A 238 28.63 17.81 19.54
CA LYS A 238 27.22 17.46 19.26
C LYS A 238 26.34 18.67 19.49
N SER A 239 25.66 19.13 18.44
CA SER A 239 24.67 20.21 18.52
C SER A 239 23.24 19.69 18.26
N SER A 240 22.26 20.45 18.73
CA SER A 240 20.84 20.25 18.41
C SER A 240 20.42 20.94 17.10
N GLY A 241 21.39 21.46 16.33
CA GLY A 241 21.18 22.20 15.07
C GLY A 241 20.82 23.68 15.23
N GLY A 242 20.79 24.22 16.46
CA GLY A 242 20.70 25.66 16.74
C GLY A 242 19.41 26.36 16.33
N ARG A 243 18.40 25.64 15.81
CA ARG A 243 17.13 26.21 15.35
C ARG A 243 15.99 25.18 15.34
N HIS A 244 14.76 25.64 15.09
CA HIS A 244 13.63 24.74 14.90
C HIS A 244 13.88 23.71 13.79
N PRO A 245 13.47 22.44 13.95
CA PRO A 245 13.77 21.39 12.99
C PRO A 245 13.22 21.67 11.58
N VAL A 246 14.13 21.73 10.61
CA VAL A 246 13.82 21.92 9.19
C VAL A 246 14.25 20.73 8.35
N SER A 247 13.65 20.61 7.18
CA SER A 247 14.10 19.70 6.13
C SER A 247 15.42 20.18 5.49
N PRO A 248 16.07 19.36 4.66
CA PRO A 248 17.30 19.76 3.98
C PRO A 248 17.16 20.96 3.04
N THR A 249 15.93 21.30 2.63
CA THR A 249 15.63 22.50 1.83
C THR A 249 15.17 23.69 2.68
N GLY A 250 15.30 23.60 4.02
CA GLY A 250 14.89 24.66 4.94
C GLY A 250 13.41 24.70 5.29
N GLN A 251 12.56 23.88 4.63
CA GLN A 251 11.13 23.85 4.96
C GLN A 251 10.91 23.30 6.39
N PRO A 252 10.12 23.96 7.26
CA PRO A 252 9.86 23.48 8.61
C PRO A 252 9.26 22.07 8.66
N SER A 253 9.76 21.22 9.56
CA SER A 253 9.43 19.79 9.59
C SER A 253 8.52 19.37 10.75
N LYS A 254 8.24 20.28 11.70
CA LYS A 254 7.29 20.07 12.80
C LYS A 254 6.09 21.00 12.64
N GLY A 255 4.88 20.45 12.58
CA GLY A 255 3.61 21.19 12.55
C GLY A 255 3.26 21.90 11.23
N TYR A 256 4.22 22.14 10.34
CA TYR A 256 3.96 22.88 9.09
C TYR A 256 3.07 22.10 8.11
N LYS A 257 1.94 22.71 7.74
CA LYS A 257 0.95 22.12 6.82
C LYS A 257 1.39 22.31 5.37
N THR A 258 1.78 21.22 4.71
CA THR A 258 2.26 21.21 3.31
C THR A 258 1.15 21.10 2.26
N ARG A 259 -0.10 20.85 2.66
CA ARG A 259 -1.23 20.73 1.71
C ARG A 259 -1.58 22.11 1.14
N LYS A 260 -1.66 22.22 -0.19
CA LYS A 260 -2.10 23.45 -0.89
C LYS A 260 -3.50 23.87 -0.43
N LYS A 261 -3.62 25.13 0.03
CA LYS A 261 -4.86 25.69 0.61
C LYS A 261 -6.03 25.76 -0.38
N LYS A 262 -5.77 26.09 -1.65
CA LYS A 262 -6.78 26.25 -2.71
C LYS A 262 -6.88 25.02 -3.64
N LYS A 263 -6.66 23.82 -3.13
CA LYS A 263 -6.77 22.59 -3.95
C LYS A 263 -8.24 22.23 -4.15
N TYR A 264 -8.68 22.02 -5.40
CA TYR A 264 -10.07 21.67 -5.75
C TYR A 264 -10.65 20.54 -4.88
N SER A 265 -9.85 19.49 -4.63
CA SER A 265 -10.24 18.33 -3.81
C SER A 265 -10.53 18.63 -2.33
N ASN A 266 -10.37 19.87 -1.87
CA ASN A 266 -10.69 20.26 -0.50
C ASN A 266 -12.19 20.24 -0.24
N THR A 267 -13.03 20.51 -1.25
CA THR A 267 -14.50 20.44 -1.14
C THR A 267 -14.99 19.01 -0.88
N MET A 268 -14.24 18.02 -1.34
CA MET A 268 -14.56 16.60 -1.15
C MET A 268 -14.16 16.07 0.23
N ILE A 269 -13.46 16.84 1.07
CA ILE A 269 -12.99 16.38 2.39
C ILE A 269 -13.83 17.01 3.48
N ILE A 270 -14.54 16.17 4.23
CA ILE A 270 -15.38 16.60 5.36
C ILE A 270 -14.53 16.78 6.61
N LYS A 271 -13.67 15.80 6.92
CA LYS A 271 -12.83 15.82 8.12
C LYS A 271 -11.41 15.42 7.79
N ARG A 272 -10.44 16.23 8.21
CA ARG A 272 -9.02 15.90 8.05
C ARG A 272 -8.61 14.81 9.04
N ARG A 273 -7.58 14.04 8.67
CA ARG A 273 -6.87 13.16 9.61
C ARG A 273 -6.40 13.94 10.84
N LYS A 274 -6.47 13.31 12.01
CA LYS A 274 -5.85 13.82 13.23
C LYS A 274 -4.33 13.67 13.16
#